data_AF-A0A8X6KPZ0-F1
#
_entry.id   AF-A0A8X6KPZ0-F1
#
_cell.length_a   1.000
_cell.length_b   1.000
_cell.length_c   1.000
_cell.angle_alpha   90.00
_cell.angle_beta   90.00
_cell.angle_gamma   90.00
#
_symmetry.space_group_name_H-M   'P 1'
#
loop_
_entity.id
_entity.type
_entity.pdbx_description
1 polymer ?
#
loop_
_entity_poly.entity_id
_entity_poly.type
_entity_poly.pdbx_seq_one_letter_code
_entity_poly.pdbx_strand_id
1 'polypeptide(L)'
;MNVSKEREISMLTVEQRQLKLQFQKLEGEYVKEIEKVKALTQDYEEECQKRSNLQSEFTNQLSEISKLKTKEKQLLQDINDLQEFKKSIEDELNKMKMWIISFWGFLIGSNITCTKVKCLEKDFTFVEIKRIKLEDQLEAESYFSTLYKTQVKELKEEIDEKQQIILDFENERNNIYHQLQLAAARADSESLARSIAEETIADLEKERTMHELELKDLLSRHRAELSNKDVTISSLKDKESEFKKTVELLTREKDELNLKILTLQEELKNVKNQSSNVDEQIQQLNKQIQQERLLKLQAVNKLAEVMNRKDWSGKKINPVQLLNLRKKEKECRKIQQELTLEKEKYNQMITRFNKELSEMQALLYDESQAKLKIQMELDSKDSEIEQLQHKLALVNSENASFSSGIEDNDDGFPEIRLEGWLSIPSKQNIKRHGWKKLYVVVSSRKIIFYNSEADKLNADPIIILNLSKLFHVRPVTQGDVIRAEVKDIPRIFQLLYAGEGESRKPGDSSHLDMSLSKD
;
A
#
# COMPACT_ATOMS: atom_id res chain seq x y z
N MET A 1 1.53 -49.17 14.82
CA MET A 1 0.60 -48.13 15.32
C MET A 1 1.32 -47.10 16.20
N ASN A 2 2.02 -47.49 17.28
CA ASN A 2 2.71 -46.54 18.18
C ASN A 2 3.73 -45.61 17.47
N VAL A 3 4.62 -46.14 16.63
CA VAL A 3 5.64 -45.36 15.91
C VAL A 3 5.08 -44.20 15.08
N SER A 4 3.84 -44.34 14.55
CA SER A 4 3.18 -43.26 13.82
C SER A 4 2.74 -42.13 14.77
N LYS A 5 2.17 -42.49 15.92
CA LYS A 5 1.76 -41.53 16.95
C LYS A 5 2.96 -40.83 17.58
N GLU A 6 4.08 -41.52 17.78
CA GLU A 6 5.31 -40.90 18.29
C GLU A 6 5.87 -39.86 17.31
N ARG A 7 5.85 -40.13 16.00
CA ARG A 7 6.24 -39.13 14.98
C ARG A 7 5.31 -37.92 14.97
N GLU A 8 4.01 -38.15 15.06
CA GLU A 8 2.98 -37.11 15.07
C GLU A 8 3.09 -36.21 16.31
N ILE A 9 3.27 -36.80 17.50
CA ILE A 9 3.57 -36.09 18.75
C ILE A 9 4.90 -35.31 18.63
N SER A 10 5.93 -35.89 18.02
CA SER A 10 7.23 -35.23 17.85
C SER A 10 7.14 -34.01 16.93
N MET A 11 6.40 -34.09 15.81
CA MET A 11 6.12 -32.93 14.94
C MET A 11 5.36 -31.83 15.69
N LEU A 12 4.26 -32.17 16.36
CA LEU A 12 3.48 -31.21 17.15
C LEU A 12 4.32 -30.54 18.26
N THR A 13 5.28 -31.26 18.84
CA THR A 13 6.20 -30.71 19.86
C THR A 13 7.20 -29.70 19.25
N VAL A 14 7.63 -29.92 18.00
CA VAL A 14 8.49 -28.97 17.26
C VAL A 14 7.69 -27.73 16.87
N GLU A 15 6.49 -27.90 16.29
CA GLU A 15 5.59 -26.79 15.95
C GLU A 15 5.24 -25.96 17.19
N GLN A 16 4.92 -26.60 18.31
CA GLN A 16 4.63 -25.90 19.57
C GLN A 16 5.83 -25.08 20.08
N ARG A 17 7.07 -25.56 19.93
CA ARG A 17 8.28 -24.76 20.23
C ARG A 17 8.42 -23.59 19.26
N GLN A 18 8.13 -23.81 17.99
CA GLN A 18 8.30 -22.82 16.93
C GLN A 18 7.29 -21.68 17.06
N LEU A 19 6.02 -21.98 17.35
CA LEU A 19 5.01 -20.98 17.75
C LEU A 19 5.42 -20.24 19.02
N LYS A 20 5.97 -20.93 20.02
CA LYS A 20 6.37 -20.29 21.29
C LYS A 20 7.54 -19.31 21.09
N LEU A 21 8.48 -19.62 20.20
CA LEU A 21 9.54 -18.71 19.76
C LEU A 21 9.01 -17.51 18.98
N GLN A 22 8.05 -17.71 18.06
CA GLN A 22 7.41 -16.61 17.34
C GLN A 22 6.62 -15.69 18.28
N PHE A 23 5.87 -16.24 19.22
CA PHE A 23 5.16 -15.48 20.25
C PHE A 23 6.13 -14.63 21.08
N GLN A 24 7.23 -15.22 21.55
CA GLN A 24 8.22 -14.50 22.36
C GLN A 24 8.96 -13.40 21.58
N LYS A 25 9.12 -13.56 20.25
CA LYS A 25 9.65 -12.51 19.37
C LYS A 25 8.65 -11.36 19.21
N LEU A 26 7.39 -11.66 18.94
CA LEU A 26 6.30 -10.68 18.83
C LEU A 26 6.07 -9.93 20.13
N GLU A 27 6.16 -10.59 21.28
CA GLU A 27 6.07 -9.99 22.61
C GLU A 27 7.23 -8.99 22.86
N GLY A 28 8.45 -9.33 22.43
CA GLY A 28 9.60 -8.42 22.47
C GLY A 28 9.51 -7.24 21.50
N GLU A 29 8.90 -7.43 20.33
CA GLU A 29 8.62 -6.36 19.36
C GLU A 29 7.53 -5.41 19.89
N TYR A 30 6.46 -5.95 20.49
CA TYR A 30 5.39 -5.19 21.13
C TYR A 30 5.88 -4.33 22.30
N VAL A 31 6.77 -4.85 23.17
CA VAL A 31 7.36 -4.07 24.27
C VAL A 31 8.19 -2.89 23.75
N LYS A 32 9.00 -3.10 22.69
CA LYS A 32 9.76 -2.02 22.06
C LYS A 32 8.87 -0.94 21.46
N GLU A 33 7.78 -1.33 20.81
CA GLU A 33 6.85 -0.35 20.24
C GLU A 33 6.11 0.43 21.34
N ILE A 34 5.78 -0.19 22.49
CA ILE A 34 5.28 0.54 23.66
C ILE A 34 6.30 1.57 24.17
N GLU A 35 7.58 1.23 24.27
CA GLU A 35 8.63 2.15 24.71
C GLU A 35 8.79 3.33 23.73
N LYS A 36 8.76 3.05 22.43
CA LYS A 36 8.79 4.07 21.37
C LYS A 36 7.56 4.98 21.39
N VAL A 37 6.36 4.44 21.57
CA VAL A 37 5.13 5.23 21.73
C VAL A 37 5.20 6.12 22.98
N LYS A 38 5.75 5.63 24.10
CA LYS A 38 5.94 6.45 25.30
C LYS A 38 6.91 7.61 25.07
N ALA A 39 8.05 7.37 24.42
CA ALA A 39 9.00 8.42 24.07
C ALA A 39 8.36 9.49 23.18
N LEU A 40 7.69 9.09 22.09
CA LEU A 40 6.97 10.01 21.19
C LEU A 40 5.84 10.78 21.90
N THR A 41 5.19 10.18 22.89
CA THR A 41 4.16 10.87 23.70
C THR A 41 4.79 11.95 24.59
N GLN A 42 5.94 11.67 25.21
CA GLN A 42 6.68 12.67 25.99
C GLN A 42 7.17 13.81 25.09
N ASP A 43 7.79 13.51 23.95
CA ASP A 43 8.26 14.52 22.99
C ASP A 43 7.11 15.44 22.53
N TYR A 44 5.93 14.85 22.28
CA TYR A 44 4.72 15.60 21.92
C TYR A 44 4.20 16.51 23.05
N GLU A 45 4.23 16.04 24.31
CA GLU A 45 3.85 16.86 25.48
C GLU A 45 4.84 18.02 25.69
N GLU A 46 6.14 17.78 25.57
CA GLU A 46 7.18 18.82 25.64
C GLU A 46 7.00 19.87 24.54
N GLU A 47 6.70 19.45 23.30
CA GLU A 47 6.51 20.38 22.19
C GLU A 47 5.19 21.16 22.30
N CYS A 48 4.12 20.56 22.84
CA CYS A 48 2.90 21.27 23.20
C CYS A 48 3.17 22.36 24.26
N GLN A 49 4.01 22.07 25.26
CA GLN A 49 4.38 23.04 26.29
C GLN A 49 5.23 24.19 25.70
N LYS A 50 6.23 23.89 24.85
CA LYS A 50 7.02 24.92 24.15
C LYS A 50 6.13 25.85 23.33
N ARG A 51 5.19 25.28 22.55
CA ARG A 51 4.21 26.06 21.76
C ARG A 51 3.35 26.97 22.64
N SER A 52 2.88 26.50 23.79
CA SER A 52 2.12 27.32 24.74
C SER A 52 2.94 28.48 25.31
N ASN A 53 4.23 28.26 25.60
CA ASN A 53 5.13 29.29 26.11
C ASN A 53 5.38 30.37 25.05
N LEU A 54 5.74 29.98 23.82
CA LEU A 54 5.93 30.89 22.68
C LEU A 54 4.65 31.69 22.37
N GLN A 55 3.47 31.08 22.45
CA GLN A 55 2.20 31.78 22.27
C GLN A 55 1.96 32.84 23.36
N SER A 56 2.36 32.56 24.61
CA SER A 56 2.31 33.55 25.68
C SER A 56 3.31 34.69 25.46
N GLU A 57 4.54 34.40 25.04
CA GLU A 57 5.54 35.42 24.73
C GLU A 57 5.10 36.33 23.58
N PHE A 58 4.51 35.77 22.52
CA PHE A 58 3.98 36.52 21.39
C PHE A 58 2.81 37.44 21.80
N THR A 59 1.91 36.97 22.66
CA THR A 59 0.82 37.83 23.17
C THR A 59 1.34 38.95 24.09
N ASN A 60 2.39 38.69 24.87
CA ASN A 60 3.08 39.72 25.67
C ASN A 60 3.72 40.78 24.77
N GLN A 61 4.48 40.37 23.74
CA GLN A 61 5.10 41.28 22.75
C GLN A 61 4.06 42.13 22.00
N LEU A 62 2.94 41.53 21.58
CA LEU A 62 1.82 42.29 20.97
C LEU A 62 1.24 43.35 21.92
N SER A 63 1.15 43.04 23.22
CA SER A 63 0.72 44.02 24.24
C SER A 63 1.72 45.16 24.40
N GLU A 64 3.01 44.89 24.27
CA GLU A 64 4.10 45.86 24.38
C GLU A 64 4.16 46.77 23.15
N ILE A 65 4.09 46.20 21.94
CA ILE A 65 3.93 46.95 20.69
C ILE A 65 2.71 47.89 20.75
N SER A 66 1.61 47.43 21.35
CA SER A 66 0.40 48.25 21.51
C SER A 66 0.63 49.44 22.45
N LYS A 67 1.36 49.24 23.57
CA LYS A 67 1.77 50.32 24.50
C LYS A 67 2.76 51.29 23.84
N LEU A 68 3.71 50.79 23.06
CA LEU A 68 4.67 51.63 22.34
C LEU A 68 3.97 52.51 21.30
N LYS A 69 3.01 51.96 20.54
CA LYS A 69 2.18 52.73 19.59
C LYS A 69 1.32 53.81 20.26
N THR A 70 0.83 53.60 21.48
CA THR A 70 0.11 54.68 22.20
C THR A 70 1.08 55.75 22.71
N LYS A 71 2.28 55.37 23.16
CA LYS A 71 3.33 56.31 23.57
C LYS A 71 3.87 57.14 22.41
N GLU A 72 4.08 56.52 21.25
CA GLU A 72 4.45 57.19 19.99
C GLU A 72 3.44 58.26 19.59
N LYS A 73 2.14 57.93 19.63
CA LYS A 73 1.05 58.89 19.36
C LYS A 73 1.03 60.05 20.35
N GLN A 74 1.29 59.80 21.63
CA GLN A 74 1.38 60.87 22.62
C GLN A 74 2.56 61.81 22.32
N LEU A 75 3.75 61.26 22.05
CA LEU A 75 4.92 62.07 21.72
C LEU A 75 4.74 62.89 20.43
N LEU A 76 4.04 62.35 19.43
CA LEU A 76 3.68 63.11 18.23
C LEU A 76 2.73 64.27 18.53
N GLN A 77 1.79 64.11 19.47
CA GLN A 77 0.95 65.22 19.93
C GLN A 77 1.77 66.26 20.68
N ASP A 78 2.61 65.83 21.64
CA ASP A 78 3.47 66.72 22.42
C ASP A 78 4.41 67.55 21.52
N ILE A 79 4.93 66.96 20.44
CA ILE A 79 5.74 67.65 19.41
C ILE A 79 4.92 68.73 18.69
N ASN A 80 3.68 68.45 18.29
CA ASN A 80 2.83 69.43 17.61
C ASN A 80 2.50 70.61 18.56
N ASP A 81 2.13 70.32 19.80
CA ASP A 81 1.81 71.32 20.82
C ASP A 81 3.02 72.24 21.09
N LEU A 82 4.23 71.67 21.15
CA LEU A 82 5.49 72.43 21.28
C LEU A 82 5.82 73.27 20.03
N GLN A 83 5.49 72.80 18.83
CA GLN A 83 5.67 73.58 17.59
C GLN A 83 4.72 74.78 17.53
N GLU A 84 3.46 74.62 17.94
CA GLU A 84 2.51 75.74 18.06
C GLU A 84 2.97 76.75 19.12
N PHE A 85 3.43 76.28 20.28
CA PHE A 85 3.95 77.15 21.34
C PHE A 85 5.19 77.95 20.89
N LYS A 86 6.13 77.30 20.19
CA LYS A 86 7.29 77.97 19.59
C LYS A 86 6.86 79.08 18.64
N LYS A 87 5.92 78.81 17.74
CA LYS A 87 5.42 79.78 16.76
C LYS A 87 4.78 81.01 17.43
N SER A 88 4.04 80.80 18.52
CA SER A 88 3.48 81.88 19.33
C SER A 88 4.56 82.82 19.88
N ILE A 89 5.65 82.27 20.41
CA ILE A 89 6.80 83.05 20.91
C ILE A 89 7.51 83.80 19.78
N GLU A 90 7.68 83.18 18.60
CA GLU A 90 8.28 83.84 17.43
C GLU A 90 7.45 85.05 16.97
N ASP A 91 6.11 84.95 17.01
CA ASP A 91 5.21 86.06 16.70
C ASP A 91 5.27 87.19 17.74
N GLU A 92 5.44 86.89 19.03
CA GLU A 92 5.67 87.91 20.07
C GLU A 92 7.02 88.61 19.93
N LEU A 93 8.09 87.85 19.66
CA LEU A 93 9.43 88.39 19.41
C LEU A 93 9.43 89.34 18.21
N ASN A 94 8.71 89.00 17.13
CA ASN A 94 8.58 89.85 15.95
C ASN A 94 7.80 91.14 16.24
N LYS A 95 6.75 91.10 17.08
CA LYS A 95 6.06 92.32 17.55
C LYS A 95 7.00 93.23 18.35
N MET A 96 7.80 92.67 19.26
CA MET A 96 8.78 93.48 20.02
C MET A 96 9.83 94.11 19.11
N LYS A 97 10.36 93.39 18.11
CA LYS A 97 11.31 93.94 17.12
C LYS A 97 10.70 95.12 16.35
N MET A 98 9.46 95.00 15.89
CA MET A 98 8.75 96.09 15.20
C MET A 98 8.53 97.31 16.12
N TRP A 99 8.27 97.08 17.41
CA TRP A 99 8.12 98.14 18.40
C TRP A 99 9.44 98.88 18.65
N ILE A 100 10.55 98.15 18.79
CA ILE A 100 11.91 98.72 18.93
C ILE A 100 12.30 99.54 17.69
N ILE A 101 12.06 99.03 16.47
CA ILE A 101 12.33 99.76 15.22
C ILE A 101 11.53 101.08 15.17
N SER A 102 10.27 101.04 15.58
CA SER A 102 9.40 102.23 15.64
C SER A 102 9.87 103.24 16.70
N PHE A 103 10.33 102.76 17.85
CA PHE A 103 10.84 103.59 18.95
C PHE A 103 12.18 104.26 18.60
N TRP A 104 13.10 103.54 17.96
CA TRP A 104 14.37 104.10 17.50
C TRP A 104 14.20 105.14 16.38
N GLY A 105 13.19 104.98 15.51
CA GLY A 105 12.85 105.99 14.50
C GLY A 105 12.40 107.34 15.08
N PHE A 106 11.86 107.36 16.30
CA PHE A 106 11.39 108.58 16.97
C PHE A 106 12.52 109.41 17.62
N LEU A 107 13.64 108.77 17.98
CA LEU A 107 14.70 109.36 18.83
C LEU A 107 15.78 110.14 18.06
N ILE A 108 15.78 110.12 16.73
CA ILE A 108 16.88 110.66 15.89
C ILE A 108 16.66 112.15 15.50
N GLY A 109 15.57 112.78 15.92
CA GLY A 109 15.15 114.12 15.48
C GLY A 109 15.29 115.27 16.48
N SER A 110 16.50 115.67 16.90
CA SER A 110 16.75 117.00 17.52
C SER A 110 18.24 117.41 17.52
N ASN A 111 18.53 118.67 17.22
CA ASN A 111 19.85 119.16 16.78
C ASN A 111 20.59 120.06 17.78
N ILE A 112 21.91 119.80 17.89
CA ILE A 112 23.08 120.72 17.75
C ILE A 112 23.02 122.14 18.37
N THR A 113 24.10 122.52 19.07
CA THR A 113 24.69 123.88 19.00
C THR A 113 26.20 123.87 19.25
N CYS A 114 26.83 124.97 19.70
CA CYS A 114 28.29 125.21 19.62
C CYS A 114 28.86 125.81 20.95
N THR A 115 30.09 126.32 21.13
CA THR A 115 31.02 126.95 20.17
C THR A 115 32.52 126.62 20.42
N LYS A 116 33.43 127.57 20.14
CA LYS A 116 34.89 127.45 20.00
C LYS A 116 35.60 128.45 20.91
N VAL A 117 36.23 127.96 21.96
CA VAL A 117 37.43 128.58 22.61
C VAL A 117 38.46 127.49 22.93
N LYS A 118 37.99 126.29 23.31
CA LYS A 118 38.78 125.09 23.63
C LYS A 118 39.71 124.56 22.50
N CYS A 119 39.99 125.26 21.40
CA CYS A 119 40.52 124.64 20.15
C CYS A 119 41.97 124.11 20.16
N LEU A 120 42.70 124.12 21.29
CA LEU A 120 44.00 123.42 21.42
C LEU A 120 43.96 122.36 22.54
N GLU A 121 43.22 122.61 23.61
CA GLU A 121 42.82 121.57 24.57
C GLU A 121 41.88 120.53 23.92
N LYS A 122 41.10 120.94 22.91
CA LYS A 122 40.27 120.07 22.06
C LYS A 122 41.09 119.10 21.26
N ASP A 123 42.30 119.44 20.80
CA ASP A 123 43.06 118.50 19.97
C ASP A 123 43.68 117.41 20.85
N PHE A 124 44.17 117.75 22.04
CA PHE A 124 44.58 116.76 23.05
C PHE A 124 43.39 115.92 23.54
N THR A 125 42.29 116.56 23.96
CA THR A 125 41.09 115.82 24.40
C THR A 125 40.39 115.07 23.27
N PHE A 126 40.53 115.47 22.00
CA PHE A 126 40.03 114.73 20.83
C PHE A 126 40.89 113.50 20.56
N VAL A 127 42.21 113.60 20.67
CA VAL A 127 43.11 112.44 20.61
C VAL A 127 42.82 111.49 21.78
N GLU A 128 42.62 112.00 22.98
CA GLU A 128 42.29 111.18 24.16
C GLU A 128 40.90 110.52 24.04
N ILE A 129 39.87 111.27 23.61
CA ILE A 129 38.54 110.71 23.31
C ILE A 129 38.60 109.70 22.16
N LYS A 130 39.48 109.90 21.16
CA LYS A 130 39.68 108.95 20.07
C LYS A 130 40.43 107.70 20.53
N ARG A 131 41.38 107.83 21.45
CA ARG A 131 42.07 106.71 22.12
C ARG A 131 41.07 105.87 22.92
N ILE A 132 40.28 106.51 23.79
CA ILE A 132 39.22 105.87 24.57
C ILE A 132 38.21 105.17 23.65
N LYS A 133 37.70 105.83 22.59
CA LYS A 133 36.78 105.18 21.65
C LYS A 133 37.36 103.99 20.90
N LEU A 134 38.66 103.99 20.60
CA LEU A 134 39.35 102.85 19.98
C LEU A 134 39.60 101.73 21.01
N GLU A 135 39.78 102.07 22.28
CA GLU A 135 39.89 101.14 23.40
C GLU A 135 38.53 100.49 23.70
N ASP A 136 37.45 101.27 23.80
CA ASP A 136 36.06 100.80 23.90
C ASP A 136 35.69 99.87 22.71
N GLN A 137 36.10 100.23 21.48
CA GLN A 137 35.88 99.41 20.29
C GLN A 137 36.69 98.11 20.35
N LEU A 138 37.95 98.16 20.77
CA LEU A 138 38.80 96.97 20.92
C LEU A 138 38.28 96.04 22.03
N GLU A 139 37.77 96.59 23.13
CA GLU A 139 37.13 95.83 24.20
C GLU A 139 35.83 95.16 23.70
N ALA A 140 34.99 95.88 22.96
CA ALA A 140 33.80 95.32 22.32
C ALA A 140 34.17 94.20 21.31
N GLU A 141 35.16 94.41 20.45
CA GLU A 141 35.65 93.39 19.50
C GLU A 141 36.27 92.18 20.22
N SER A 142 36.95 92.38 21.34
CA SER A 142 37.47 91.32 22.22
C SER A 142 36.33 90.51 22.86
N TYR A 143 35.28 91.17 23.32
CA TYR A 143 34.06 90.54 23.83
C TYR A 143 33.36 89.70 22.75
N PHE A 144 33.13 90.25 21.55
CA PHE A 144 32.56 89.51 20.43
C PHE A 144 33.46 88.32 20.01
N SER A 145 34.78 88.51 19.96
CA SER A 145 35.74 87.42 19.68
C SER A 145 35.62 86.29 20.70
N THR A 146 35.44 86.62 21.98
CA THR A 146 35.26 85.65 23.05
C THR A 146 33.92 84.92 22.92
N LEU A 147 32.84 85.65 22.67
CA LEU A 147 31.50 85.08 22.46
C LEU A 147 31.47 84.09 21.28
N TYR A 148 32.04 84.48 20.13
CA TYR A 148 32.12 83.59 18.96
C TYR A 148 33.01 82.36 19.21
N LYS A 149 34.10 82.48 19.99
CA LYS A 149 34.91 81.32 20.40
C LYS A 149 34.13 80.35 21.29
N THR A 150 33.35 80.86 22.24
CA THR A 150 32.47 80.04 23.09
C THR A 150 31.41 79.34 22.25
N GLN A 151 30.71 80.06 21.37
CA GLN A 151 29.70 79.49 20.47
C GLN A 151 30.28 78.39 19.56
N VAL A 152 31.48 78.57 19.03
CA VAL A 152 32.18 77.54 18.23
C VAL A 152 32.58 76.33 19.08
N LYS A 153 32.86 76.51 20.38
CA LYS A 153 33.16 75.42 21.31
C LYS A 153 31.90 74.62 21.65
N GLU A 154 30.81 75.30 22.01
CA GLU A 154 29.51 74.69 22.29
C GLU A 154 28.97 73.90 21.09
N LEU A 155 29.04 74.46 19.87
CA LEU A 155 28.63 73.76 18.65
C LEU A 155 29.50 72.54 18.32
N LYS A 156 30.78 72.54 18.72
CA LYS A 156 31.64 71.35 18.58
C LYS A 156 31.28 70.28 19.60
N GLU A 157 31.07 70.66 20.85
CA GLU A 157 30.65 69.75 21.91
C GLU A 157 29.29 69.11 21.56
N GLU A 158 28.33 69.88 21.03
CA GLU A 158 27.07 69.31 20.51
C GLU A 158 27.29 68.35 19.33
N ILE A 159 28.16 68.68 18.37
CA ILE A 159 28.49 67.79 17.23
C ILE A 159 29.12 66.48 17.72
N ASP A 160 30.07 66.55 18.66
CA ASP A 160 30.75 65.37 19.21
C ASP A 160 29.77 64.49 20.02
N GLU A 161 28.85 65.09 20.78
CA GLU A 161 27.75 64.38 21.43
C GLU A 161 26.80 63.69 20.43
N LYS A 162 26.41 64.37 19.34
CA LYS A 162 25.58 63.76 18.29
C LYS A 162 26.32 62.60 17.61
N GLN A 163 27.63 62.71 17.38
CA GLN A 163 28.43 61.64 16.79
C GLN A 163 28.47 60.41 17.69
N GLN A 164 28.64 60.57 19.01
CA GLN A 164 28.60 59.45 19.94
C GLN A 164 27.24 58.75 19.94
N ILE A 165 26.15 59.52 19.97
CA ILE A 165 24.77 58.96 19.90
C ILE A 165 24.54 58.20 18.59
N ILE A 166 25.07 58.69 17.46
CA ILE A 166 24.99 57.97 16.17
C ILE A 166 25.73 56.64 16.26
N LEU A 167 26.96 56.61 16.77
CA LEU A 167 27.74 55.37 16.92
C LEU A 167 27.04 54.34 17.83
N ASP A 168 26.44 54.79 18.93
CA ASP A 168 25.69 53.93 19.84
C ASP A 168 24.47 53.31 19.13
N PHE A 169 23.69 54.11 18.38
CA PHE A 169 22.58 53.59 17.57
C PHE A 169 23.03 52.68 16.42
N GLU A 170 24.20 52.90 15.82
CA GLU A 170 24.75 51.99 14.81
C GLU A 170 25.14 50.63 15.43
N ASN A 171 25.71 50.63 16.64
CA ASN A 171 26.01 49.41 17.39
C ASN A 171 24.73 48.65 17.78
N GLU A 172 23.70 49.35 18.27
CA GLU A 172 22.39 48.73 18.56
C GLU A 172 21.75 48.14 17.29
N ARG A 173 21.73 48.88 16.18
CA ARG A 173 21.25 48.41 14.88
C ARG A 173 21.95 47.13 14.43
N ASN A 174 23.28 47.08 14.57
CA ASN A 174 24.08 45.93 14.17
C ASN A 174 23.82 44.71 15.09
N ASN A 175 23.64 44.92 16.40
CA ASN A 175 23.26 43.86 17.34
C ASN A 175 21.86 43.30 17.03
N ILE A 176 20.87 44.16 16.80
CA ILE A 176 19.50 43.75 16.42
C ILE A 176 19.52 43.00 15.08
N TYR A 177 20.30 43.46 14.10
CA TYR A 177 20.46 42.78 12.81
C TYR A 177 21.03 41.36 12.98
N HIS A 178 22.05 41.18 13.83
CA HIS A 178 22.60 39.85 14.12
C HIS A 178 21.59 38.94 14.84
N GLN A 179 20.82 39.47 15.79
CA GLN A 179 19.74 38.72 16.45
C GLN A 179 18.65 38.29 15.46
N LEU A 180 18.27 39.17 14.53
CA LEU A 180 17.33 38.85 13.45
C LEU A 180 17.87 37.75 12.53
N GLN A 181 19.15 37.79 12.17
CA GLN A 181 19.80 36.74 11.37
C GLN A 181 19.80 35.38 12.08
N LEU A 182 20.09 35.35 13.39
CA LEU A 182 20.01 34.13 14.20
C LEU A 182 18.57 33.62 14.34
N ALA A 183 17.58 34.51 14.47
CA ALA A 183 16.17 34.14 14.52
C ALA A 183 15.67 33.56 13.20
N ALA A 184 16.07 34.15 12.06
CA ALA A 184 15.76 33.64 10.72
C ALA A 184 16.34 32.22 10.52
N ALA A 185 17.64 32.03 10.78
CA ALA A 185 18.28 30.72 10.66
C ALA A 185 17.64 29.64 11.57
N ARG A 186 17.15 30.02 12.75
CA ARG A 186 16.36 29.12 13.62
C ARG A 186 15.01 28.77 12.99
N ALA A 187 14.27 29.76 12.49
CA ALA A 187 12.98 29.54 11.83
C ALA A 187 13.11 28.63 10.60
N ASP A 188 14.16 28.80 9.79
CA ASP A 188 14.45 27.93 8.65
C ASP A 188 14.74 26.49 9.11
N SER A 189 15.54 26.31 10.16
CA SER A 189 15.84 24.99 10.72
C SER A 189 14.61 24.30 11.33
N GLU A 190 13.72 25.05 11.98
CA GLU A 190 12.46 24.54 12.53
C GLU A 190 11.48 24.17 11.41
N SER A 191 11.41 24.96 10.35
CA SER A 191 10.59 24.67 9.17
C SER A 191 11.04 23.38 8.46
N LEU A 192 12.36 23.17 8.33
CA LEU A 192 12.92 21.92 7.80
C LEU A 192 12.60 20.72 8.72
N ALA A 193 12.79 20.86 10.03
CA ALA A 193 12.47 19.81 10.98
C ALA A 193 10.97 19.44 10.97
N ARG A 194 10.09 20.46 10.85
CA ARG A 194 8.64 20.28 10.69
C ARG A 194 8.31 19.54 9.40
N SER A 195 8.91 19.91 8.26
CA SER A 195 8.69 19.23 6.98
C SER A 195 9.08 17.74 7.04
N ILE A 196 10.20 17.40 7.67
CA ILE A 196 10.66 16.00 7.83
C ILE A 196 9.71 15.22 8.75
N ALA A 197 9.21 15.84 9.82
CA ALA A 197 8.24 15.23 10.71
C ALA A 197 6.88 15.01 10.03
N GLU A 198 6.40 15.97 9.23
CA GLU A 198 5.16 15.88 8.46
C GLU A 198 5.23 14.76 7.39
N GLU A 199 6.36 14.63 6.69
CA GLU A 199 6.61 13.53 5.75
C GLU A 199 6.61 12.16 6.46
N THR A 200 7.31 12.07 7.60
CA THR A 200 7.35 10.84 8.42
C THR A 200 5.95 10.43 8.92
N ILE A 201 5.12 11.39 9.32
CA ILE A 201 3.73 11.14 9.73
C ILE A 201 2.91 10.63 8.53
N ALA A 202 3.04 11.25 7.36
CA ALA A 202 2.31 10.84 6.16
C ALA A 202 2.63 9.39 5.73
N ASP A 203 3.90 8.98 5.81
CA ASP A 203 4.30 7.60 5.55
C ASP A 203 3.74 6.62 6.60
N LEU A 204 3.78 6.97 7.89
CA LEU A 204 3.18 6.14 8.95
C LEU A 204 1.64 6.02 8.81
N GLU A 205 0.94 7.06 8.35
CA GLU A 205 -0.50 6.98 8.07
C GLU A 205 -0.80 6.08 6.86
N LYS A 206 0.08 6.08 5.84
CA LYS A 206 0.01 5.18 4.68
C LYS A 206 0.27 3.72 5.07
N GLU A 207 1.24 3.45 5.94
CA GLU A 207 1.46 2.11 6.50
C GLU A 207 0.27 1.66 7.36
N ARG A 208 -0.27 2.54 8.22
CA ARG A 208 -1.45 2.25 9.03
C ARG A 208 -2.66 1.87 8.17
N THR A 209 -2.95 2.66 7.15
CA THR A 209 -4.08 2.39 6.24
C THR A 209 -3.88 1.13 5.40
N MET A 210 -2.64 0.80 5.02
CA MET A 210 -2.32 -0.49 4.37
C MET A 210 -2.64 -1.67 5.31
N HIS A 211 -2.13 -1.66 6.53
CA HIS A 211 -2.38 -2.73 7.50
C HIS A 211 -3.86 -2.83 7.95
N GLU A 212 -4.57 -1.70 8.05
CA GLU A 212 -6.02 -1.70 8.28
C GLU A 212 -6.79 -2.44 7.17
N LEU A 213 -6.39 -2.27 5.90
CA LEU A 213 -6.97 -2.99 4.77
C LEU A 213 -6.58 -4.47 4.75
N GLU A 214 -5.31 -4.81 4.97
CA GLU A 214 -4.85 -6.20 5.06
C GLU A 214 -5.57 -6.99 6.15
N LEU A 215 -5.73 -6.38 7.35
CA LEU A 215 -6.45 -6.97 8.47
C LEU A 215 -7.93 -7.16 8.14
N LYS A 216 -8.56 -6.18 7.47
CA LYS A 216 -9.97 -6.26 7.04
C LYS A 216 -10.18 -7.39 6.02
N ASP A 217 -9.24 -7.58 5.09
CA ASP A 217 -9.27 -8.65 4.09
C ASP A 217 -8.92 -10.03 4.66
N LEU A 218 -8.11 -10.10 5.72
CA LEU A 218 -7.89 -11.34 6.47
C LEU A 218 -9.14 -11.72 7.28
N LEU A 219 -9.77 -10.75 7.96
CA LEU A 219 -11.02 -10.96 8.70
C LEU A 219 -12.19 -11.34 7.79
N SER A 220 -12.28 -10.77 6.58
CA SER A 220 -13.33 -11.14 5.61
C SER A 220 -13.15 -12.57 5.10
N ARG A 221 -11.91 -12.97 4.77
CA ARG A 221 -11.55 -14.36 4.40
C ARG A 221 -11.89 -15.34 5.51
N HIS A 222 -11.46 -15.10 6.75
CA HIS A 222 -11.76 -16.01 7.87
C HIS A 222 -13.26 -16.10 8.18
N ARG A 223 -14.04 -15.01 8.01
CA ARG A 223 -15.51 -15.08 8.12
C ARG A 223 -16.12 -15.96 7.03
N ALA A 224 -15.65 -15.86 5.79
CA ALA A 224 -16.09 -16.73 4.69
C ALA A 224 -15.70 -18.20 4.92
N GLU A 225 -14.48 -18.47 5.39
CA GLU A 225 -14.01 -19.81 5.76
C GLU A 225 -14.84 -20.43 6.89
N LEU A 226 -15.19 -19.67 7.93
CA LEU A 226 -16.07 -20.12 9.01
C LEU A 226 -17.46 -20.45 8.47
N SER A 227 -18.06 -19.57 7.67
CA SER A 227 -19.36 -19.83 7.05
C SER A 227 -19.36 -21.08 6.16
N ASN A 228 -18.31 -21.29 5.36
CA ASN A 228 -18.15 -22.51 4.55
C ASN A 228 -17.98 -23.76 5.41
N LYS A 229 -17.26 -23.68 6.54
CA LYS A 229 -17.15 -24.77 7.52
C LYS A 229 -18.50 -25.07 8.18
N ASP A 230 -19.29 -24.06 8.55
CA ASP A 230 -20.63 -24.23 9.14
C ASP A 230 -21.62 -24.88 8.16
N VAL A 231 -21.60 -24.50 6.88
CA VAL A 231 -22.36 -25.16 5.81
C VAL A 231 -21.92 -26.63 5.67
N THR A 232 -20.61 -26.88 5.67
CA THR A 232 -20.05 -28.25 5.57
C THR A 232 -20.48 -29.11 6.76
N ILE A 233 -20.35 -28.59 7.99
CA ILE A 233 -20.77 -29.24 9.24
C ILE A 233 -22.28 -29.54 9.21
N SER A 234 -23.10 -28.62 8.72
CA SER A 234 -24.54 -28.83 8.58
C SER A 234 -24.85 -29.98 7.61
N SER A 235 -24.23 -29.99 6.42
CA SER A 235 -24.39 -31.08 5.45
C SER A 235 -23.92 -32.45 5.97
N LEU A 236 -22.91 -32.47 6.85
CA LEU A 236 -22.43 -33.70 7.49
C LEU A 236 -23.39 -34.19 8.58
N LYS A 237 -24.00 -33.28 9.35
CA LYS A 237 -25.06 -33.62 10.32
C LYS A 237 -26.32 -34.16 9.64
N ASP A 238 -26.69 -33.61 8.48
CA ASP A 238 -27.82 -34.11 7.70
C ASP A 238 -27.55 -35.54 7.19
N LYS A 239 -26.36 -35.78 6.62
CA LYS A 239 -25.92 -37.14 6.24
C LYS A 239 -25.83 -38.10 7.42
N GLU A 240 -25.36 -37.65 8.59
CA GLU A 240 -25.34 -38.45 9.82
C GLU A 240 -26.77 -38.83 10.25
N SER A 241 -27.72 -37.91 10.15
CA SER A 241 -29.15 -38.14 10.41
C SER A 241 -29.77 -39.12 9.42
N GLU A 242 -29.45 -39.02 8.14
CA GLU A 242 -29.84 -39.99 7.11
C GLU A 242 -29.25 -41.38 7.38
N PHE A 243 -27.95 -41.48 7.67
CA PHE A 243 -27.32 -42.76 7.98
C PHE A 243 -27.94 -43.40 9.24
N LYS A 244 -28.22 -42.63 10.30
CA LYS A 244 -28.95 -43.13 11.48
C LYS A 244 -30.31 -43.73 11.10
N LYS A 245 -31.11 -43.03 10.28
CA LYS A 245 -32.40 -43.55 9.78
C LYS A 245 -32.23 -44.85 8.97
N THR A 246 -31.22 -44.94 8.11
CA THR A 246 -30.95 -46.18 7.35
C THR A 246 -30.51 -47.34 8.23
N VAL A 247 -29.69 -47.09 9.26
CA VAL A 247 -29.26 -48.09 10.24
C VAL A 247 -30.45 -48.59 11.06
N GLU A 248 -31.34 -47.71 11.50
CA GLU A 248 -32.58 -48.11 12.16
C GLU A 248 -33.48 -48.97 11.26
N LEU A 249 -33.63 -48.60 9.98
CA LEU A 249 -34.42 -49.36 9.02
C LEU A 249 -33.84 -50.77 8.79
N LEU A 250 -32.54 -50.87 8.51
CA LEU A 250 -31.84 -52.16 8.37
C LEU A 250 -31.92 -53.00 9.65
N THR A 251 -31.92 -52.37 10.84
CA THR A 251 -32.10 -53.07 12.11
C THR A 251 -33.49 -53.66 12.23
N ARG A 252 -34.55 -52.91 11.88
CA ARG A 252 -35.94 -53.40 11.83
C ARG A 252 -36.08 -54.56 10.84
N GLU A 253 -35.58 -54.43 9.61
CA GLU A 253 -35.62 -55.50 8.60
C GLU A 253 -34.89 -56.77 9.06
N LYS A 254 -33.71 -56.62 9.68
CA LYS A 254 -32.94 -57.73 10.26
C LYS A 254 -33.70 -58.41 11.40
N ASP A 255 -34.39 -57.68 12.25
CA ASP A 255 -35.18 -58.25 13.34
C ASP A 255 -36.49 -58.91 12.84
N GLU A 256 -37.15 -58.37 11.82
CA GLU A 256 -38.26 -59.04 11.10
C GLU A 256 -37.81 -60.35 10.44
N LEU A 257 -36.63 -60.37 9.79
CA LEU A 257 -36.06 -61.58 9.23
C LEU A 257 -35.70 -62.61 10.31
N ASN A 258 -35.17 -62.18 11.46
CA ASN A 258 -34.91 -63.06 12.60
C ASN A 258 -36.19 -63.69 13.16
N LEU A 259 -37.26 -62.90 13.32
CA LEU A 259 -38.58 -63.42 13.69
C LEU A 259 -39.08 -64.45 12.67
N LYS A 260 -38.89 -64.19 11.38
CA LYS A 260 -39.31 -65.10 10.31
C LYS A 260 -38.50 -66.40 10.26
N ILE A 261 -37.20 -66.33 10.57
CA ILE A 261 -36.34 -67.50 10.75
C ILE A 261 -36.82 -68.33 11.94
N LEU A 262 -37.14 -67.71 13.08
CA LEU A 262 -37.70 -68.39 14.25
C LEU A 262 -39.03 -69.08 13.94
N THR A 263 -39.98 -68.41 13.26
CA THR A 263 -41.25 -69.05 12.88
C THR A 263 -41.03 -70.24 11.93
N LEU A 264 -40.13 -70.10 10.95
CA LEU A 264 -39.80 -71.22 10.04
C LEU A 264 -39.10 -72.37 10.77
N GLN A 265 -38.27 -72.10 11.77
CA GLN A 265 -37.65 -73.15 12.60
C GLN A 265 -38.69 -73.89 13.47
N GLU A 266 -39.67 -73.19 14.03
CA GLU A 266 -40.78 -73.80 14.78
C GLU A 266 -41.67 -74.66 13.86
N GLU A 267 -41.99 -74.18 12.66
CA GLU A 267 -42.70 -74.95 11.63
C GLU A 267 -41.91 -76.21 11.23
N LEU A 268 -40.60 -76.10 10.99
CA LEU A 268 -39.74 -77.22 10.61
C LEU A 268 -39.66 -78.27 11.73
N LYS A 269 -39.62 -77.83 12.99
CA LYS A 269 -39.67 -78.68 14.18
C LYS A 269 -41.02 -79.39 14.31
N ASN A 270 -42.13 -78.69 14.05
CA ASN A 270 -43.48 -79.28 14.02
C ASN A 270 -43.64 -80.32 12.91
N VAL A 271 -43.16 -80.03 11.69
CA VAL A 271 -43.15 -81.00 10.58
C VAL A 271 -42.26 -82.20 10.91
N LYS A 272 -41.11 -82.00 11.58
CA LYS A 272 -40.23 -83.09 12.03
C LYS A 272 -40.91 -83.98 13.08
N ASN A 273 -41.65 -83.40 14.03
CA ASN A 273 -42.43 -84.14 15.02
C ASN A 273 -43.60 -84.91 14.37
N GLN A 274 -44.28 -84.31 13.38
CA GLN A 274 -45.29 -85.01 12.59
C GLN A 274 -44.69 -86.17 11.80
N SER A 275 -43.51 -85.97 11.19
CA SER A 275 -42.78 -87.02 10.48
C SER A 275 -42.39 -88.17 11.42
N SER A 276 -41.91 -87.88 12.65
CA SER A 276 -41.56 -88.94 13.60
C SER A 276 -42.78 -89.75 14.05
N ASN A 277 -43.93 -89.09 14.25
CA ASN A 277 -45.19 -89.77 14.56
C ASN A 277 -45.67 -90.65 13.39
N VAL A 278 -45.53 -90.17 12.14
CA VAL A 278 -45.80 -90.97 10.93
C VAL A 278 -44.81 -92.14 10.81
N ASP A 279 -43.53 -91.95 11.13
CA ASP A 279 -42.52 -93.03 11.14
C ASP A 279 -42.82 -94.07 12.24
N GLU A 280 -43.27 -93.65 13.43
CA GLU A 280 -43.75 -94.54 14.49
C GLU A 280 -44.98 -95.36 14.05
N GLN A 281 -45.95 -94.72 13.40
CA GLN A 281 -47.11 -95.41 12.81
C GLN A 281 -46.68 -96.38 11.70
N ILE A 282 -45.73 -95.99 10.84
CA ILE A 282 -45.14 -96.87 9.82
C ILE A 282 -44.42 -98.06 10.49
N GLN A 283 -43.70 -97.87 11.59
CA GLN A 283 -43.09 -98.97 12.34
C GLN A 283 -44.14 -99.88 12.98
N GLN A 284 -45.22 -99.33 13.52
CA GLN A 284 -46.32 -100.11 14.12
C GLN A 284 -47.07 -100.91 13.06
N LEU A 285 -47.39 -100.30 11.91
CA LEU A 285 -47.96 -100.98 10.75
C LEU A 285 -47.00 -102.03 10.18
N ASN A 286 -45.68 -101.77 10.14
CA ASN A 286 -44.70 -102.78 9.74
C ASN A 286 -44.63 -103.95 10.73
N LYS A 287 -44.75 -103.72 12.04
CA LYS A 287 -44.87 -104.80 13.04
C LYS A 287 -46.14 -105.61 12.82
N GLN A 288 -47.29 -104.95 12.62
CA GLN A 288 -48.55 -105.63 12.28
C GLN A 288 -48.43 -106.43 10.97
N ILE A 289 -47.79 -105.88 9.93
CA ILE A 289 -47.51 -106.58 8.66
C ILE A 289 -46.56 -107.76 8.87
N GLN A 290 -45.55 -107.67 9.75
CA GLN A 290 -44.69 -108.81 10.09
C GLN A 290 -45.46 -109.89 10.86
N GLN A 291 -46.36 -109.51 11.77
CA GLN A 291 -47.23 -110.42 12.51
C GLN A 291 -48.23 -111.12 11.58
N GLU A 292 -48.87 -110.36 10.69
CA GLU A 292 -49.68 -110.85 9.56
C GLU A 292 -48.88 -111.76 8.61
N ARG A 293 -47.63 -111.43 8.29
CA ARG A 293 -46.75 -112.30 7.49
C ARG A 293 -46.43 -113.60 8.21
N LEU A 294 -46.26 -113.59 9.52
CA LEU A 294 -46.05 -114.79 10.34
C LEU A 294 -47.29 -115.69 10.35
N LEU A 295 -48.47 -115.11 10.58
CA LEU A 295 -49.75 -115.81 10.52
C LEU A 295 -50.06 -116.34 9.10
N LYS A 296 -49.77 -115.54 8.07
CA LYS A 296 -49.89 -115.95 6.66
C LYS A 296 -48.85 -116.99 6.27
N LEU A 297 -47.64 -116.99 6.81
CA LEU A 297 -46.65 -118.05 6.59
C LEU A 297 -47.11 -119.38 7.20
N GLN A 298 -47.74 -119.34 8.38
CA GLN A 298 -48.39 -120.51 8.99
C GLN A 298 -49.59 -121.01 8.16
N ALA A 299 -50.38 -120.10 7.56
CA ALA A 299 -51.46 -120.45 6.64
C ALA A 299 -50.94 -120.99 5.28
N VAL A 300 -49.86 -120.41 4.75
CA VAL A 300 -49.21 -120.82 3.49
C VAL A 300 -48.57 -122.21 3.61
N ASN A 301 -47.98 -122.56 4.76
CA ASN A 301 -47.55 -123.94 5.03
C ASN A 301 -48.72 -124.95 5.07
N LYS A 302 -49.97 -124.47 5.16
CA LYS A 302 -51.20 -125.28 5.07
C LYS A 302 -51.93 -125.14 3.72
N LEU A 303 -51.40 -124.31 2.82
CA LEU A 303 -51.87 -124.06 1.45
C LEU A 303 -50.76 -124.28 0.41
N ALA A 304 -49.69 -124.98 0.80
CA ALA A 304 -48.59 -125.39 -0.07
C ALA A 304 -48.87 -126.69 -0.86
N GLU A 305 -50.12 -127.17 -0.86
CA GLU A 305 -50.54 -128.36 -1.60
C GLU A 305 -51.35 -128.01 -2.88
N VAL A 306 -51.84 -126.77 -3.04
CA VAL A 306 -52.75 -126.41 -4.16
C VAL A 306 -52.48 -124.99 -4.77
N MET A 307 -52.04 -124.99 -6.04
CA MET A 307 -52.21 -123.94 -7.09
C MET A 307 -51.42 -122.60 -7.11
N ASN A 308 -50.25 -122.64 -7.77
CA ASN A 308 -49.88 -121.97 -9.04
C ASN A 308 -50.47 -120.58 -9.51
N ARG A 309 -49.56 -119.64 -9.88
CA ARG A 309 -49.60 -118.54 -10.92
C ARG A 309 -49.85 -117.03 -10.54
N LYS A 310 -48.81 -116.17 -10.76
CA LYS A 310 -48.81 -114.85 -11.50
C LYS A 310 -49.42 -113.58 -10.76
N ASP A 311 -49.01 -112.29 -10.88
CA ASP A 311 -47.99 -111.51 -11.66
C ASP A 311 -47.56 -110.11 -11.07
N TRP A 312 -46.64 -109.41 -11.79
CA TRP A 312 -46.40 -107.93 -11.99
C TRP A 312 -45.76 -106.96 -10.95
N SER A 313 -44.86 -106.11 -11.49
CA SER A 313 -44.16 -104.91 -10.92
C SER A 313 -44.86 -103.59 -11.33
N GLY A 314 -44.53 -102.35 -10.93
CA GLY A 314 -43.42 -101.69 -10.20
C GLY A 314 -43.60 -100.14 -10.25
N LYS A 315 -42.92 -99.35 -9.38
CA LYS A 315 -43.16 -97.88 -9.21
C LYS A 315 -42.34 -96.97 -10.14
N LYS A 316 -42.84 -95.77 -10.53
CA LYS A 316 -42.29 -94.43 -10.10
C LYS A 316 -42.77 -93.15 -10.86
N ILE A 317 -42.77 -92.03 -10.10
CA ILE A 317 -42.57 -90.60 -10.46
C ILE A 317 -43.75 -89.79 -11.08
N ASN A 318 -44.06 -88.64 -10.42
CA ASN A 318 -44.99 -87.59 -10.85
C ASN A 318 -44.26 -86.41 -11.54
N PRO A 319 -44.90 -85.68 -12.46
CA PRO A 319 -44.30 -84.54 -13.17
C PRO A 319 -44.62 -83.18 -12.53
N VAL A 320 -43.60 -82.39 -12.17
CA VAL A 320 -43.76 -80.98 -11.75
C VAL A 320 -42.71 -80.09 -12.42
N GLN A 321 -42.89 -79.81 -13.72
CA GLN A 321 -41.97 -78.96 -14.50
C GLN A 321 -42.68 -77.91 -15.37
N LEU A 322 -43.93 -77.57 -15.05
CA LEU A 322 -44.72 -76.55 -15.78
C LEU A 322 -44.92 -75.23 -15.03
N LEU A 323 -44.71 -75.21 -13.70
CA LEU A 323 -44.94 -74.04 -12.84
C LEU A 323 -43.71 -73.09 -12.72
N ASN A 324 -42.50 -73.59 -13.01
CA ASN A 324 -41.27 -72.81 -12.86
C ASN A 324 -40.98 -71.86 -14.04
N LEU A 325 -41.48 -72.16 -15.25
CA LEU A 325 -41.27 -71.32 -16.44
C LEU A 325 -41.95 -69.95 -16.32
N ARG A 326 -43.20 -69.90 -15.83
CA ARG A 326 -43.93 -68.63 -15.62
C ARG A 326 -43.36 -67.74 -14.51
N LYS A 327 -42.59 -68.29 -13.56
CA LYS A 327 -41.82 -67.50 -12.57
C LYS A 327 -40.55 -66.91 -13.21
N LYS A 328 -39.77 -67.76 -13.90
CA LYS A 328 -38.56 -67.35 -14.63
C LYS A 328 -38.82 -66.23 -15.65
N GLU A 329 -39.95 -66.25 -16.34
CA GLU A 329 -40.28 -65.22 -17.33
C GLU A 329 -40.56 -63.83 -16.70
N LYS A 330 -41.23 -63.78 -15.55
CA LYS A 330 -41.45 -62.52 -14.80
C LYS A 330 -40.15 -61.97 -14.20
N GLU A 331 -39.32 -62.87 -13.68
CA GLU A 331 -38.00 -62.56 -13.12
C GLU A 331 -37.06 -61.97 -14.21
N CYS A 332 -37.07 -62.57 -15.41
CA CYS A 332 -36.33 -62.07 -16.57
C CYS A 332 -36.76 -60.65 -17.00
N ARG A 333 -38.07 -60.36 -17.06
CA ARG A 333 -38.57 -59.01 -17.37
C ARG A 333 -38.17 -57.97 -16.32
N LYS A 334 -38.14 -58.35 -15.03
CA LYS A 334 -37.73 -57.47 -13.94
C LYS A 334 -36.24 -57.12 -14.03
N ILE A 335 -35.38 -58.12 -14.24
CA ILE A 335 -33.94 -57.93 -14.45
C ILE A 335 -33.67 -57.07 -15.71
N GLN A 336 -34.44 -57.26 -16.78
CA GLN A 336 -34.33 -56.44 -18.00
C GLN A 336 -34.67 -54.95 -17.73
N GLN A 337 -35.68 -54.67 -16.91
CA GLN A 337 -36.06 -53.31 -16.51
C GLN A 337 -35.03 -52.67 -15.56
N GLU A 338 -34.52 -53.43 -14.59
CA GLU A 338 -33.44 -53.00 -13.70
C GLU A 338 -32.17 -52.66 -14.51
N LEU A 339 -31.81 -53.48 -15.50
CA LEU A 339 -30.69 -53.22 -16.41
C LEU A 339 -30.88 -51.93 -17.26
N THR A 340 -32.10 -51.63 -17.72
CA THR A 340 -32.36 -50.39 -18.45
C THR A 340 -32.28 -49.15 -17.56
N LEU A 341 -32.85 -49.21 -16.35
CA LEU A 341 -32.79 -48.11 -15.39
C LEU A 341 -31.34 -47.82 -14.95
N GLU A 342 -30.54 -48.87 -14.74
CA GLU A 342 -29.15 -48.70 -14.33
C GLU A 342 -28.30 -48.09 -15.47
N LYS A 343 -28.50 -48.52 -16.72
CA LYS A 343 -27.89 -47.87 -17.90
C LYS A 343 -28.25 -46.39 -18.01
N GLU A 344 -29.49 -46.04 -17.71
CA GLU A 344 -29.94 -44.64 -17.79
C GLU A 344 -29.32 -43.78 -16.68
N LYS A 345 -29.19 -44.30 -15.44
CA LYS A 345 -28.40 -43.65 -14.37
C LYS A 345 -26.94 -43.44 -14.77
N TYR A 346 -26.29 -44.45 -15.34
CA TYR A 346 -24.90 -44.34 -15.80
C TYR A 346 -24.75 -43.28 -16.90
N ASN A 347 -25.66 -43.23 -17.87
CA ASN A 347 -25.65 -42.19 -18.91
C ASN A 347 -25.87 -40.76 -18.33
N GLN A 348 -26.73 -40.62 -17.31
CA GLN A 348 -26.92 -39.34 -16.61
C GLN A 348 -25.69 -38.93 -15.78
N MET A 349 -24.95 -39.90 -15.23
CA MET A 349 -23.69 -39.66 -14.52
C MET A 349 -22.58 -39.22 -15.49
N ILE A 350 -22.43 -39.92 -16.62
CA ILE A 350 -21.47 -39.56 -17.68
C ILE A 350 -21.76 -38.16 -18.22
N THR A 351 -23.04 -37.84 -18.48
CA THR A 351 -23.45 -36.50 -18.94
C THR A 351 -23.10 -35.41 -17.91
N ARG A 352 -23.26 -35.68 -16.61
CA ARG A 352 -22.85 -34.74 -15.53
C ARG A 352 -21.34 -34.55 -15.49
N PHE A 353 -20.55 -35.63 -15.44
CA PHE A 353 -19.10 -35.52 -15.41
C PHE A 353 -18.52 -34.84 -16.67
N ASN A 354 -19.09 -35.06 -17.85
CA ASN A 354 -18.68 -34.33 -19.07
C ASN A 354 -18.99 -32.83 -18.98
N LYS A 355 -20.12 -32.45 -18.36
CA LYS A 355 -20.49 -31.04 -18.13
C LYS A 355 -19.55 -30.39 -17.11
N GLU A 356 -19.32 -31.04 -15.98
CA GLU A 356 -18.38 -30.58 -14.93
C GLU A 356 -16.95 -30.45 -15.48
N LEU A 357 -16.48 -31.39 -16.31
CA LEU A 357 -15.17 -31.32 -16.96
C LEU A 357 -15.07 -30.13 -17.92
N SER A 358 -16.11 -29.85 -18.70
CA SER A 358 -16.17 -28.68 -19.58
C SER A 358 -16.21 -27.35 -18.81
N GLU A 359 -16.91 -27.31 -17.66
CA GLU A 359 -16.98 -26.13 -16.80
C GLU A 359 -15.63 -25.86 -16.11
N MET A 360 -14.95 -26.90 -15.61
CA MET A 360 -13.61 -26.78 -15.05
C MET A 360 -12.57 -26.36 -16.09
N GLN A 361 -12.69 -26.80 -17.36
CA GLN A 361 -11.83 -26.34 -18.45
C GLN A 361 -12.04 -24.86 -18.79
N ALA A 362 -13.28 -24.36 -18.75
CA ALA A 362 -13.59 -22.94 -18.95
C ALA A 362 -13.02 -22.09 -17.82
N LEU A 363 -13.23 -22.48 -16.55
CA LEU A 363 -12.70 -21.78 -15.38
C LEU A 363 -11.16 -21.71 -15.39
N LEU A 364 -10.49 -22.82 -15.76
CA LEU A 364 -9.02 -22.86 -15.89
C LEU A 364 -8.51 -21.88 -16.97
N TYR A 365 -9.25 -21.75 -18.08
CA TYR A 365 -8.90 -20.80 -19.14
C TYR A 365 -9.05 -19.35 -18.67
N ASP A 366 -10.18 -19.02 -18.04
CA ASP A 366 -10.45 -17.67 -17.53
C ASP A 366 -9.45 -17.27 -16.42
N GLU A 367 -9.12 -18.19 -15.51
CA GLU A 367 -8.09 -17.98 -14.48
C GLU A 367 -6.69 -17.80 -15.10
N SER A 368 -6.37 -18.55 -16.16
CA SER A 368 -5.10 -18.37 -16.90
C SER A 368 -5.01 -17.01 -17.58
N GLN A 369 -6.12 -16.47 -18.11
CA GLN A 369 -6.16 -15.12 -18.71
C GLN A 369 -6.06 -14.03 -17.64
N ALA A 370 -6.77 -14.19 -16.52
CA ALA A 370 -6.70 -13.27 -15.38
C ALA A 370 -5.26 -13.20 -14.82
N LYS A 371 -4.61 -14.36 -14.64
CA LYS A 371 -3.21 -14.46 -14.21
C LYS A 371 -2.25 -13.74 -15.16
N LEU A 372 -2.42 -13.90 -16.48
CA LEU A 372 -1.60 -13.22 -17.48
C LEU A 372 -1.76 -11.69 -17.38
N LYS A 373 -3.00 -11.21 -17.22
CA LYS A 373 -3.27 -9.77 -17.04
C LYS A 373 -2.59 -9.20 -15.79
N ILE A 374 -2.73 -9.87 -14.64
CA ILE A 374 -2.10 -9.44 -13.38
C ILE A 374 -0.56 -9.46 -13.51
N GLN A 375 0.01 -10.44 -14.19
CA GLN A 375 1.46 -10.48 -14.45
C GLN A 375 1.93 -9.29 -15.30
N MET A 376 1.16 -8.87 -16.30
CA MET A 376 1.50 -7.71 -17.13
C MET A 376 1.37 -6.38 -16.35
N GLU A 377 0.37 -6.27 -15.47
CA GLU A 377 0.20 -5.10 -14.60
C GLU A 377 1.33 -4.99 -13.57
N LEU A 378 1.70 -6.11 -12.94
CA LEU A 378 2.84 -6.20 -12.03
C LEU A 378 4.16 -5.86 -12.75
N ASP A 379 4.39 -6.40 -13.95
CA ASP A 379 5.56 -6.09 -14.77
C ASP A 379 5.66 -4.58 -15.13
N SER A 380 4.52 -3.92 -15.36
CA SER A 380 4.44 -2.49 -15.62
C SER A 380 4.77 -1.67 -14.38
N LYS A 381 4.19 -2.04 -13.22
CA LYS A 381 4.42 -1.37 -11.93
C LYS A 381 5.85 -1.54 -11.43
N ASP A 382 6.47 -2.71 -11.64
CA ASP A 382 7.91 -2.93 -11.39
C ASP A 382 8.77 -1.93 -12.19
N SER A 383 8.42 -1.66 -13.47
CA SER A 383 9.16 -0.68 -14.29
C SER A 383 8.92 0.77 -13.86
N GLU A 384 7.75 1.09 -13.30
CA GLU A 384 7.45 2.41 -12.73
C GLU A 384 8.25 2.63 -11.44
N ILE A 385 8.33 1.61 -10.57
CA ILE A 385 9.15 1.62 -9.36
C ILE A 385 10.63 1.80 -9.71
N GLU A 386 11.16 1.06 -10.69
CA GLU A 386 12.56 1.23 -11.13
C GLU A 386 12.83 2.66 -11.67
N GLN A 387 11.89 3.26 -12.40
CA GLN A 387 12.01 4.65 -12.87
C GLN A 387 11.97 5.67 -11.73
N LEU A 388 11.09 5.47 -10.74
CA LEU A 388 11.00 6.34 -9.56
C LEU A 388 12.26 6.21 -8.68
N GLN A 389 12.75 4.99 -8.45
CA GLN A 389 14.01 4.73 -7.73
C GLN A 389 15.21 5.37 -8.44
N HIS A 390 15.27 5.29 -9.78
CA HIS A 390 16.32 5.97 -10.54
C HIS A 390 16.23 7.49 -10.42
N LYS A 391 15.02 8.07 -10.44
CA LYS A 391 14.83 9.51 -10.23
C LYS A 391 15.22 9.94 -8.81
N LEU A 392 14.91 9.13 -7.81
CA LEU A 392 15.32 9.34 -6.41
C LEU A 392 16.85 9.26 -6.25
N ALA A 393 17.50 8.33 -6.94
CA ALA A 393 18.95 8.21 -6.96
C ALA A 393 19.64 9.41 -7.63
N LEU A 394 19.07 9.95 -8.72
CA LEU A 394 19.56 11.19 -9.35
C LEU A 394 19.45 12.38 -8.40
N VAL A 395 18.28 12.64 -7.82
CA VAL A 395 18.06 13.76 -6.87
C VAL A 395 18.97 13.63 -5.64
N ASN A 396 19.16 12.43 -5.11
CA ASN A 396 20.07 12.19 -3.98
C ASN A 396 21.55 12.39 -4.37
N SER A 397 21.92 12.19 -5.64
CA SER A 397 23.27 12.48 -6.14
C SER A 397 23.49 13.98 -6.40
N GLU A 398 22.48 14.68 -6.92
CA GLU A 398 22.52 16.13 -7.14
C GLU A 398 22.61 16.90 -5.81
N ASN A 399 21.90 16.44 -4.79
CA ASN A 399 21.97 17.00 -3.43
C ASN A 399 23.30 16.71 -2.70
N ALA A 400 24.15 15.81 -3.21
CA ALA A 400 25.45 15.49 -2.63
C ALA A 400 26.60 16.37 -3.18
N SER A 401 26.37 17.20 -4.21
CA SER A 401 27.43 17.99 -4.84
C SER A 401 26.98 19.36 -5.38
N PHE A 402 26.30 20.16 -4.54
CA PHE A 402 26.09 21.59 -4.81
C PHE A 402 26.71 22.48 -3.71
N SER A 403 28.03 22.63 -3.76
CA SER A 403 28.78 23.64 -2.97
C SER A 403 29.98 24.22 -3.74
N SER A 404 29.69 24.80 -4.91
CA SER A 404 30.51 25.84 -5.56
C SER A 404 29.72 26.34 -6.77
N GLY A 405 29.29 27.60 -6.77
CA GLY A 405 28.52 28.14 -7.90
C GLY A 405 29.40 28.48 -9.10
N ILE A 406 28.79 28.60 -10.29
CA ILE A 406 29.12 29.54 -11.37
C ILE A 406 28.02 29.46 -12.44
N GLU A 407 27.52 30.65 -12.79
CA GLU A 407 26.92 31.14 -14.05
C GLU A 407 25.96 30.30 -14.92
N ASP A 408 24.97 31.03 -15.45
CA ASP A 408 24.02 30.59 -16.48
C ASP A 408 24.71 29.94 -17.69
N ASN A 409 24.26 28.75 -18.09
CA ASN A 409 24.16 28.39 -19.51
C ASN A 409 23.00 27.43 -19.75
N ASP A 410 22.42 27.58 -20.94
CA ASP A 410 21.31 26.83 -21.49
C ASP A 410 21.76 25.45 -22.02
N ASP A 411 20.81 24.50 -22.06
CA ASP A 411 20.85 23.17 -22.69
C ASP A 411 21.83 22.08 -22.17
N GLY A 412 21.26 20.91 -21.83
CA GLY A 412 21.89 19.60 -22.04
C GLY A 412 22.50 18.82 -20.86
N PHE A 413 21.69 17.97 -20.19
CA PHE A 413 22.17 16.70 -19.61
C PHE A 413 21.18 15.52 -19.84
N PRO A 414 21.18 14.91 -21.04
CA PRO A 414 20.37 13.74 -21.38
C PRO A 414 21.13 12.39 -21.21
N GLU A 415 21.75 12.18 -20.04
CA GLU A 415 22.28 10.89 -19.59
C GLU A 415 21.69 10.67 -18.19
N ILE A 416 20.76 9.74 -17.90
CA ILE A 416 20.85 8.28 -18.04
C ILE A 416 19.47 7.67 -18.43
N ARG A 417 18.60 8.41 -19.12
CA ARG A 417 17.28 7.86 -19.55
C ARG A 417 17.48 6.85 -20.70
N LEU A 418 17.66 5.56 -20.37
CA LEU A 418 17.84 4.46 -21.34
C LEU A 418 16.51 4.10 -22.04
N GLU A 419 15.95 5.06 -22.76
CA GLU A 419 14.77 4.91 -23.61
C GLU A 419 14.95 5.66 -24.93
N GLY A 420 14.17 5.27 -25.94
CA GLY A 420 14.26 5.88 -27.26
C GLY A 420 13.72 4.97 -28.35
N TRP A 421 13.94 5.34 -29.60
CA TRP A 421 13.36 4.64 -30.74
C TRP A 421 14.30 3.58 -31.32
N LEU A 422 13.89 2.32 -31.30
CA LEU A 422 14.58 1.23 -32.00
C LEU A 422 13.72 0.64 -33.12
N SER A 423 14.40 0.01 -34.08
CA SER A 423 13.78 -0.62 -35.25
C SER A 423 13.94 -2.13 -35.16
N ILE A 424 12.83 -2.88 -35.25
CA ILE A 424 12.83 -4.34 -35.29
C ILE A 424 12.43 -4.85 -36.69
N PRO A 425 12.93 -6.01 -37.15
CA PRO A 425 12.52 -6.57 -38.44
C PRO A 425 11.06 -7.03 -38.40
N SER A 426 10.25 -6.62 -39.38
CA SER A 426 8.87 -7.08 -39.51
C SER A 426 8.83 -8.54 -39.98
N LYS A 427 8.21 -9.43 -39.18
CA LYS A 427 8.10 -10.86 -39.46
C LYS A 427 6.90 -11.24 -40.35
N GLN A 428 5.95 -10.32 -40.61
CA GLN A 428 4.64 -10.64 -41.18
C GLN A 428 4.60 -10.83 -42.71
N ASN A 429 5.66 -10.55 -43.48
CA ASN A 429 5.62 -10.77 -44.94
C ASN A 429 7.00 -10.92 -45.62
N ILE A 430 7.30 -12.11 -46.15
CA ILE A 430 8.55 -12.42 -46.87
C ILE A 430 8.72 -11.55 -48.15
N LYS A 431 7.64 -10.98 -48.69
CA LYS A 431 7.67 -10.13 -49.90
C LYS A 431 7.74 -8.62 -49.60
N ARG A 432 7.50 -8.17 -48.37
CA ARG A 432 7.62 -6.75 -47.96
C ARG A 432 8.60 -6.63 -46.81
N HIS A 433 9.88 -6.54 -47.14
CA HIS A 433 10.94 -6.28 -46.19
C HIS A 433 10.79 -4.88 -45.59
N GLY A 434 10.81 -4.78 -44.27
CA GLY A 434 10.68 -3.49 -43.58
C GLY A 434 11.06 -3.59 -42.10
N TRP A 435 11.54 -2.46 -41.58
CA TRP A 435 11.82 -2.26 -40.17
C TRP A 435 10.62 -1.57 -39.51
N LYS A 436 10.06 -2.17 -38.45
CA LYS A 436 9.02 -1.53 -37.61
C LYS A 436 9.74 -0.72 -36.53
N LYS A 437 9.63 0.61 -36.60
CA LYS A 437 10.10 1.52 -35.55
C LYS A 437 9.15 1.40 -34.35
N LEU A 438 9.71 1.24 -33.15
CA LEU A 438 9.00 1.12 -31.87
C LEU A 438 9.68 2.01 -30.83
N TYR A 439 8.90 2.50 -29.87
CA TYR A 439 9.44 3.18 -28.69
C TYR A 439 9.89 2.14 -27.68
N VAL A 440 11.09 2.30 -27.11
CA VAL A 440 11.73 1.29 -26.26
C VAL A 440 12.12 1.91 -24.93
N VAL A 441 11.84 1.21 -23.84
CA VAL A 441 12.29 1.54 -22.50
C VAL A 441 13.14 0.38 -21.99
N VAL A 442 14.36 0.66 -21.56
CA VAL A 442 15.28 -0.32 -20.98
C VAL A 442 15.29 -0.16 -19.46
N SER A 443 14.90 -1.22 -18.77
CA SER A 443 15.03 -1.41 -17.32
C SER A 443 16.28 -2.23 -17.02
N SER A 444 16.69 -2.27 -15.75
CA SER A 444 17.77 -3.14 -15.27
C SER A 444 17.55 -4.64 -15.55
N ARG A 445 16.29 -5.07 -15.70
CA ARG A 445 15.88 -6.49 -15.85
C ARG A 445 15.21 -6.81 -17.19
N LYS A 446 14.63 -5.81 -17.88
CA LYS A 446 13.80 -6.01 -19.09
C LYS A 446 14.00 -4.91 -20.13
N ILE A 447 13.82 -5.24 -21.41
CA ILE A 447 13.63 -4.26 -22.49
C ILE A 447 12.17 -4.33 -22.94
N ILE A 448 11.48 -3.21 -22.94
CA ILE A 448 10.03 -3.11 -23.16
C ILE A 448 9.76 -2.25 -24.40
N PHE A 449 8.92 -2.74 -25.32
CA PHE A 449 8.63 -2.11 -26.61
C PHE A 449 7.15 -1.68 -26.73
N TYR A 450 6.92 -0.44 -27.12
CA TYR A 450 5.62 0.19 -27.33
C TYR A 450 5.48 0.71 -28.78
N ASN A 451 4.25 0.91 -29.29
CA ASN A 451 4.05 1.49 -30.63
C ASN A 451 4.47 2.97 -30.65
N SER A 452 4.17 3.71 -29.59
CA SER A 452 4.52 5.12 -29.40
C SER A 452 4.95 5.43 -27.97
N GLU A 453 5.51 6.63 -27.76
CA GLU A 453 5.87 7.14 -26.43
C GLU A 453 4.63 7.38 -25.55
N ALA A 454 3.51 7.82 -26.13
CA ALA A 454 2.26 8.06 -25.42
C ALA A 454 1.59 6.76 -24.90
N ASP A 455 1.87 5.63 -25.55
CA ASP A 455 1.38 4.31 -25.13
C ASP A 455 2.01 3.85 -23.80
N LYS A 456 3.19 4.39 -23.42
CA LYS A 456 3.92 4.03 -22.18
C LYS A 456 3.06 4.08 -20.91
N LEU A 457 2.09 5.00 -20.86
CA LEU A 457 1.20 5.21 -19.72
C LEU A 457 -0.20 4.61 -19.89
N ASN A 458 -0.61 4.29 -21.12
CA ASN A 458 -2.03 4.09 -21.47
C ASN A 458 -2.32 2.76 -22.19
N ALA A 459 -1.31 1.99 -22.59
CA ALA A 459 -1.50 0.74 -23.33
C ALA A 459 -0.43 -0.32 -22.99
N ASP A 460 -0.80 -1.59 -23.12
CA ASP A 460 0.13 -2.68 -22.85
C ASP A 460 1.31 -2.69 -23.83
N PRO A 461 2.52 -3.06 -23.37
CA PRO A 461 3.66 -3.27 -24.25
C PRO A 461 3.44 -4.40 -25.24
N ILE A 462 4.10 -4.29 -26.39
CA ILE A 462 3.94 -5.18 -27.56
C ILE A 462 4.93 -6.33 -27.51
N ILE A 463 6.15 -6.04 -27.08
CA ILE A 463 7.23 -7.01 -26.88
C ILE A 463 7.91 -6.69 -25.56
N ILE A 464 8.19 -7.72 -24.76
CA ILE A 464 9.03 -7.66 -23.57
C ILE A 464 10.16 -8.67 -23.75
N LEU A 465 11.40 -8.23 -23.58
CA LEU A 465 12.60 -9.07 -23.63
C LEU A 465 13.22 -9.12 -22.24
N ASN A 466 13.41 -10.31 -21.68
CA ASN A 466 14.00 -10.48 -20.36
C ASN A 466 15.53 -10.52 -20.45
N LEU A 467 16.20 -9.55 -19.82
CA LEU A 467 17.67 -9.47 -19.81
C LEU A 467 18.30 -10.63 -19.04
N SER A 468 17.64 -11.15 -18.00
CA SER A 468 18.07 -12.34 -17.26
C SER A 468 18.08 -13.64 -18.08
N LYS A 469 17.40 -13.66 -19.24
CA LYS A 469 17.37 -14.80 -20.19
C LYS A 469 18.20 -14.55 -21.45
N LEU A 470 18.81 -13.37 -21.57
CA LEU A 470 19.68 -12.99 -22.68
C LEU A 470 21.00 -13.77 -22.56
N PHE A 471 21.33 -14.53 -23.60
CA PHE A 471 22.53 -15.36 -23.63
C PHE A 471 23.74 -14.60 -24.16
N HIS A 472 23.56 -13.86 -25.25
CA HIS A 472 24.65 -13.11 -25.88
C HIS A 472 24.13 -11.94 -26.73
N VAL A 473 24.93 -10.87 -26.81
CA VAL A 473 24.72 -9.75 -27.72
C VAL A 473 25.94 -9.66 -28.63
N ARG A 474 25.72 -9.63 -29.95
CA ARG A 474 26.79 -9.46 -30.93
C ARG A 474 26.45 -8.41 -31.99
N PRO A 475 27.44 -7.67 -32.53
CA PRO A 475 27.24 -6.94 -33.78
C PRO A 475 26.94 -7.91 -34.93
N VAL A 476 26.20 -7.43 -35.92
CA VAL A 476 25.91 -8.20 -37.14
C VAL A 476 26.93 -7.90 -38.25
N THR A 477 27.07 -8.83 -39.18
CA THR A 477 27.83 -8.65 -40.42
C THR A 477 26.90 -8.44 -41.62
N GLN A 478 27.44 -8.03 -42.77
CA GLN A 478 26.65 -7.97 -44.02
C GLN A 478 26.04 -9.33 -44.41
N GLY A 479 26.66 -10.45 -43.99
CA GLY A 479 26.12 -11.80 -44.21
C GLY A 479 24.91 -12.13 -43.32
N ASP A 480 24.84 -11.56 -42.12
CA ASP A 480 23.71 -11.73 -41.20
C ASP A 480 22.48 -10.93 -41.64
N VAL A 481 22.68 -9.75 -42.23
CA VAL A 481 21.61 -8.84 -42.66
C VAL A 481 21.81 -8.40 -44.11
N ILE A 482 21.78 -9.36 -45.04
CA ILE A 482 22.07 -9.21 -46.48
C ILE A 482 21.31 -8.10 -47.23
N ARG A 483 20.25 -7.53 -46.66
CA ARG A 483 19.41 -6.47 -47.24
C ARG A 483 19.58 -5.09 -46.57
N ALA A 484 20.36 -4.99 -45.49
CA ALA A 484 20.70 -3.69 -44.93
C ALA A 484 21.82 -3.04 -45.76
N GLU A 485 21.82 -1.71 -45.83
CA GLU A 485 22.92 -0.98 -46.45
C GLU A 485 24.18 -1.09 -45.58
N VAL A 486 25.35 -1.12 -46.21
CA VAL A 486 26.65 -1.29 -45.52
C VAL A 486 26.87 -0.23 -44.43
N LYS A 487 26.32 0.98 -44.62
CA LYS A 487 26.37 2.10 -43.65
C LYS A 487 25.58 1.85 -42.36
N ASP A 488 24.56 0.99 -42.42
CA ASP A 488 23.64 0.71 -41.31
C ASP A 488 24.07 -0.54 -40.52
N ILE A 489 24.88 -1.43 -41.10
CA ILE A 489 25.42 -2.63 -40.42
C ILE A 489 26.03 -2.33 -39.04
N PRO A 490 26.88 -1.28 -38.84
CA PRO A 490 27.44 -0.97 -37.52
C PRO A 490 26.40 -0.55 -36.47
N ARG A 491 25.17 -0.22 -36.89
CA ARG A 491 24.06 0.21 -36.03
C ARG A 491 23.09 -0.94 -35.69
N ILE A 492 23.34 -2.14 -36.21
CA ILE A 492 22.48 -3.31 -36.01
C ILE A 492 23.23 -4.34 -35.15
N PHE A 493 22.56 -4.85 -34.13
CA PHE A 493 23.05 -5.92 -33.26
C PHE A 493 22.02 -7.05 -33.16
N GLN A 494 22.50 -8.26 -32.88
CA GLN A 494 21.67 -9.44 -32.66
C GLN A 494 21.66 -9.79 -31.17
N LEU A 495 20.46 -9.93 -30.61
CA LEU A 495 20.21 -10.51 -29.30
C LEU A 495 19.93 -12.01 -29.45
N LEU A 496 20.64 -12.84 -28.69
CA LEU A 496 20.49 -14.29 -28.65
C LEU A 496 20.03 -14.70 -27.25
N TYR A 497 19.02 -15.58 -27.15
CA TYR A 497 18.43 -16.05 -25.89
C TYR A 497 18.68 -17.54 -25.70
N ALA A 498 18.84 -17.97 -24.44
CA ALA A 498 19.05 -19.39 -24.10
C ALA A 498 17.75 -20.23 -24.07
N GLY A 499 16.60 -19.63 -24.39
CA GLY A 499 15.26 -20.23 -24.33
C GLY A 499 14.18 -19.19 -24.59
N GLU A 500 12.98 -19.38 -24.04
CA GLU A 500 11.86 -18.43 -24.14
C GLU A 500 12.12 -17.13 -23.34
N GLY A 501 12.86 -16.21 -23.94
CA GLY A 501 13.20 -14.88 -23.42
C GLY A 501 12.31 -13.74 -23.91
N GLU A 502 11.54 -13.97 -24.97
CA GLU A 502 10.69 -12.99 -25.66
C GLU A 502 9.20 -13.25 -25.37
N SER A 503 8.48 -12.24 -24.87
CA SER A 503 7.03 -12.26 -24.70
C SER A 503 6.40 -11.24 -25.65
N ARG A 504 5.36 -11.64 -26.40
CA ARG A 504 4.63 -10.77 -27.34
C ARG A 504 3.17 -10.68 -26.97
N LYS A 505 2.55 -9.50 -27.17
CA LYS A 505 1.11 -9.32 -26.98
C LYS A 505 0.32 -10.24 -27.93
N PRO A 506 -0.59 -11.10 -27.43
CA PRO A 506 -1.36 -12.01 -28.28
C PRO A 506 -2.31 -11.21 -29.17
N GLY A 507 -2.08 -11.28 -30.49
CA GLY A 507 -2.85 -10.54 -31.50
C GLY A 507 -2.06 -10.23 -32.78
N ASP A 508 -0.75 -9.96 -32.66
CA ASP A 508 0.12 -9.68 -33.83
C ASP A 508 0.79 -10.95 -34.42
N SER A 509 0.56 -12.10 -33.78
CA SER A 509 1.09 -13.43 -34.15
C SER A 509 0.13 -14.21 -35.05
N SER A 510 0.05 -13.83 -36.32
CA SER A 510 -0.48 -14.73 -37.35
C SER A 510 0.54 -15.86 -37.59
N HIS A 511 0.13 -17.10 -37.29
CA HIS A 511 0.80 -18.38 -37.59
C HIS A 511 2.34 -18.41 -37.54
N LEU A 512 2.87 -19.03 -36.48
CA LEU A 512 4.15 -19.74 -36.56
C LEU A 512 3.89 -21.22 -36.30
N ASP A 513 4.19 -22.04 -37.29
CA ASP A 513 3.89 -23.46 -37.29
C ASP A 513 4.71 -24.21 -36.24
N MET A 514 4.05 -25.08 -35.48
CA MET A 514 4.72 -26.23 -34.89
C MET A 514 5.08 -27.21 -36.01
N SER A 515 6.27 -27.07 -36.58
CA SER A 515 6.87 -28.15 -37.36
C SER A 515 7.23 -29.30 -36.42
N LEU A 516 6.28 -30.23 -36.20
CA LEU A 516 6.62 -31.52 -35.60
C LEU A 516 7.69 -32.19 -36.48
N SER A 517 8.82 -32.51 -35.87
CA SER A 517 9.74 -33.52 -36.41
C SER A 517 8.99 -34.85 -36.50
N LYS A 518 8.72 -35.29 -37.73
CA LYS A 518 8.44 -36.70 -37.99
C LYS A 518 9.78 -37.42 -38.09
N ASP A 519 10.04 -38.25 -37.09
CA ASP A 519 10.67 -39.58 -37.21
C ASP A 519 10.08 -40.47 -36.10
#